data_AF-A0A426CZL4-F1
#
_entry.id   AF-A0A426CZL4-F1
#
_cell.length_a   1.000
_cell.length_b   1.000
_cell.length_c   1.000
_cell.angle_alpha   90.00
_cell.angle_beta   90.00
_cell.angle_gamma   90.00
#
_symmetry.space_group_name_H-M   'P 1'
#
loop_
_entity.id
_entity.type
_entity.pdbx_description
1 polymer ?
#
loop_
_entity_poly.entity_id
_entity_poly.type
_entity_poly.pdbx_seq_one_letter_code
_entity_poly.pdbx_strand_id
1 'polypeptide(L)'
;MSTTRSKTHPRSLLAALSALLAAAALATSGSLHAATITALKHGKSFTDATVWSNGQLPSSDNDYFANSFRIETANDALDYTFGGKSLTLDQNGHLRLFGSGTITINDLRFGGSGSGKIQSWSDSLIPHVAGTMTLTSYGVIEPGAGRTIKISSTINGVDKNAYLEIRTGTVQLVGGVINCEKATYITSGHLQALADGILRSVRLDSVNAKFTLSGGTTHNYINDSADLILVSNMPAGAVDLSFVGTDIIGRLSLDGGTTWLADGTYGSLTSTAQHKFEVFAGSGILQIGTSNIPEVSTSALIAALGVALTVVVFRRRRA
;
A
#
# COMPACT_ATOMS: atom_id res chain seq x y z
N MET A 1 38.40 -76.58 -3.04
CA MET A 1 38.45 -75.91 -4.36
C MET A 1 37.05 -75.40 -4.65
N SER A 2 36.76 -74.14 -4.34
CA SER A 2 35.43 -73.54 -4.50
C SER A 2 35.60 -72.26 -5.31
N THR A 3 35.12 -72.28 -6.55
CA THR A 3 35.21 -71.17 -7.50
C THR A 3 33.91 -70.39 -7.51
N THR A 4 33.87 -69.24 -6.84
CA THR A 4 32.75 -68.29 -6.89
C THR A 4 32.88 -67.41 -8.13
N ARG A 5 31.95 -67.58 -9.06
CA ARG A 5 31.83 -66.83 -10.32
C ARG A 5 31.03 -65.55 -10.08
N SER A 6 31.70 -64.40 -10.17
CA SER A 6 31.08 -63.07 -10.12
C SER A 6 30.21 -62.81 -11.36
N LYS A 7 28.92 -62.54 -11.16
CA LYS A 7 27.98 -62.08 -12.21
C LYS A 7 28.00 -60.55 -12.25
N THR A 8 28.68 -59.99 -13.23
CA THR A 8 28.62 -58.55 -13.56
C THR A 8 27.35 -58.27 -14.37
N HIS A 9 26.44 -57.44 -13.83
CA HIS A 9 25.22 -56.99 -14.50
C HIS A 9 25.47 -55.67 -15.27
N PRO A 10 25.22 -55.59 -16.59
CA PRO A 10 25.42 -54.39 -17.40
C PRO A 10 24.15 -53.51 -17.44
N ARG A 11 23.61 -53.10 -16.29
CA ARG A 11 22.36 -52.31 -16.21
C ARG A 11 22.50 -50.86 -15.74
N SER A 12 23.72 -50.36 -15.50
CA SER A 12 23.93 -49.02 -14.91
C SER A 12 24.18 -47.88 -15.90
N LEU A 13 24.47 -48.16 -17.18
CA LEU A 13 24.86 -47.12 -18.14
C LEU A 13 23.68 -46.37 -18.76
N LEU A 14 22.52 -47.00 -18.98
CA LEU A 14 21.34 -46.31 -19.51
C LEU A 14 20.68 -45.38 -18.48
N ALA A 15 20.63 -45.79 -17.20
CA ALA A 15 20.05 -44.95 -16.14
C ALA A 15 20.89 -43.70 -15.84
N ALA A 16 22.22 -43.82 -15.94
CA ALA A 16 23.13 -42.68 -15.79
C ALA A 16 23.00 -41.67 -16.94
N LEU A 17 22.75 -42.13 -18.17
CA LEU A 17 22.59 -41.26 -19.34
C LEU A 17 21.24 -40.52 -19.33
N SER A 18 20.17 -41.15 -18.86
CA SER A 18 18.85 -40.49 -18.68
C SER A 18 18.87 -39.44 -17.57
N ALA A 19 19.62 -39.66 -16.48
CA ALA A 19 19.80 -38.67 -15.42
C ALA A 19 20.63 -37.46 -15.89
N LEU A 20 21.61 -37.66 -16.77
CA LEU A 20 22.42 -36.57 -17.34
C LEU A 20 21.63 -35.70 -18.34
N LEU A 21 20.73 -36.31 -19.13
CA LEU A 21 19.87 -35.58 -20.07
C LEU A 21 18.77 -34.77 -19.36
N ALA A 22 18.26 -35.26 -18.22
CA ALA A 22 17.30 -34.50 -17.39
C ALA A 22 17.98 -33.33 -16.66
N ALA A 23 19.25 -33.48 -16.26
CA ALA A 23 20.03 -32.39 -15.65
C ALA A 23 20.43 -31.29 -16.65
N ALA A 24 20.59 -31.62 -17.94
CA ALA A 24 20.91 -30.66 -18.99
C ALA A 24 19.72 -29.77 -19.41
N ALA A 25 18.47 -30.20 -19.14
CA ALA A 25 17.27 -29.40 -19.42
C ALA A 25 16.90 -28.41 -18.29
N LEU A 26 17.61 -28.45 -17.16
CA LEU A 26 17.43 -27.54 -16.01
C LEU A 26 18.46 -26.40 -15.97
N ALA A 27 19.41 -26.39 -16.91
CA ALA A 27 20.40 -25.33 -17.01
C ALA A 27 19.92 -24.29 -18.04
N THR A 28 19.86 -23.03 -17.61
CA THR A 28 19.58 -21.81 -18.38
C THR A 28 18.11 -21.42 -18.61
N SER A 29 17.26 -21.53 -17.60
CA SER A 29 16.28 -20.44 -17.37
C SER A 29 17.03 -19.26 -16.74
N GLY A 30 17.98 -18.68 -17.49
CA GLY A 30 18.48 -17.35 -17.14
C GLY A 30 17.26 -16.45 -17.04
N SER A 31 17.13 -15.73 -15.92
CA SER A 31 16.11 -14.69 -15.81
C SER A 31 16.33 -13.76 -17.01
N LEU A 32 15.49 -13.88 -18.03
CA LEU A 32 15.44 -12.90 -19.08
C LEU A 32 15.04 -11.63 -18.34
N HIS A 33 16.00 -10.73 -18.16
CA HIS A 33 15.72 -9.41 -17.65
C HIS A 33 14.66 -8.82 -18.56
N ALA A 34 13.54 -8.41 -17.97
CA ALA A 34 12.45 -7.80 -18.71
C ALA A 34 13.01 -6.65 -19.56
N ALA A 35 12.64 -6.57 -20.85
CA ALA A 35 13.17 -5.50 -21.67
C ALA A 35 12.64 -4.16 -21.14
N THR A 36 13.50 -3.15 -21.14
CA THR A 36 13.14 -1.80 -20.74
C THR A 36 12.52 -1.07 -21.93
N ILE A 37 11.24 -0.72 -21.82
CA ILE A 37 10.48 -0.02 -22.86
C ILE A 37 10.13 1.38 -22.36
N THR A 38 10.42 2.41 -23.14
CA THR A 38 10.16 3.80 -22.76
C THR A 38 8.98 4.36 -23.56
N ALA A 39 8.23 5.26 -22.93
CA ALA A 39 7.27 6.10 -23.63
C ALA A 39 7.98 7.01 -24.65
N LEU A 40 7.33 7.24 -25.80
CA LEU A 40 7.80 8.12 -26.87
C LEU A 40 6.87 9.31 -27.16
N LYS A 41 5.64 9.27 -26.65
CA LYS A 41 4.59 10.26 -26.96
C LYS A 41 3.85 10.69 -25.71
N HIS A 42 3.49 11.97 -25.65
CA HIS A 42 2.56 12.50 -24.66
C HIS A 42 1.11 12.33 -25.15
N GLY A 43 0.18 12.18 -24.22
CA GLY A 43 -1.23 12.44 -24.53
C GLY A 43 -1.96 11.29 -25.21
N LYS A 44 -1.49 10.06 -24.99
CA LYS A 44 -2.00 8.87 -25.67
C LYS A 44 -2.23 7.75 -24.66
N SER A 45 -3.24 6.93 -24.95
CA SER A 45 -3.61 5.78 -24.13
C SER A 45 -2.48 4.76 -24.08
N PHE A 46 -2.24 4.11 -22.94
CA PHE A 46 -1.31 2.97 -22.87
C PHE A 46 -1.71 1.80 -23.78
N THR A 47 -2.96 1.78 -24.25
CA THR A 47 -3.49 0.83 -25.24
C THR A 47 -3.12 1.17 -26.69
N ASP A 48 -2.38 2.25 -26.94
CA ASP A 48 -1.84 2.61 -28.25
C ASP A 48 -0.38 2.13 -28.35
N ALA A 49 -0.11 1.17 -29.23
CA ALA A 49 1.22 0.59 -29.44
C ALA A 49 2.27 1.64 -29.84
N THR A 50 1.84 2.76 -30.43
CA THR A 50 2.73 3.84 -30.87
C THR A 50 3.24 4.73 -29.74
N VAL A 51 2.76 4.52 -28.51
CA VAL A 51 3.29 5.17 -27.30
C VAL A 51 4.63 4.59 -26.89
N TRP A 52 4.91 3.34 -27.24
CA TRP A 52 6.02 2.58 -26.69
C TRP A 52 7.18 2.47 -27.68
N SER A 53 8.42 2.46 -27.18
CA SER A 53 9.63 2.50 -28.02
C SER A 53 9.83 1.27 -28.91
N ASN A 54 9.22 0.14 -28.57
CA ASN A 54 9.20 -1.07 -29.41
C ASN A 54 8.04 -1.09 -30.42
N GLY A 55 7.15 -0.09 -30.41
CA GLY A 55 5.98 -0.04 -31.29
C GLY A 55 4.97 -1.17 -31.05
N GLN A 56 4.99 -1.81 -29.88
CA GLN A 56 4.09 -2.89 -29.49
C GLN A 56 3.24 -2.48 -28.29
N LEU A 57 2.11 -3.16 -28.11
CA LEU A 57 1.30 -3.01 -26.90
C LEU A 57 2.07 -3.50 -25.65
N PRO A 58 1.69 -3.02 -24.45
CA PRO A 58 2.27 -3.52 -23.21
C PRO A 58 2.14 -5.04 -23.05
N SER A 59 3.22 -5.73 -22.72
CA SER A 59 3.24 -7.16 -22.44
C SER A 59 3.96 -7.48 -21.12
N SER A 60 3.57 -8.58 -20.50
CA SER A 60 4.04 -8.98 -19.16
C SER A 60 5.54 -9.31 -19.08
N ASP A 61 6.20 -9.38 -20.23
CA ASP A 61 7.62 -9.68 -20.36
C ASP A 61 8.50 -8.42 -20.21
N ASN A 62 7.90 -7.22 -20.18
CA ASN A 62 8.61 -5.95 -20.27
C ASN A 62 8.30 -5.03 -19.09
N ASP A 63 9.32 -4.27 -18.67
CA ASP A 63 9.20 -3.18 -17.70
C ASP A 63 9.09 -1.85 -18.48
N TYR A 64 8.07 -1.06 -18.17
CA TYR A 64 7.74 0.16 -18.91
C TYR A 64 8.09 1.40 -18.09
N PHE A 65 8.63 2.41 -18.74
CA PHE A 65 9.05 3.67 -18.11
C PHE A 65 8.38 4.85 -18.82
N ALA A 66 7.70 5.68 -18.03
CA ALA A 66 7.12 6.91 -18.52
C ALA A 66 8.20 8.00 -18.72
N ASN A 67 9.31 8.00 -17.97
CA ASN A 67 10.25 9.12 -17.94
C ASN A 67 9.48 10.45 -17.79
N SER A 68 9.89 11.54 -18.44
CA SER A 68 9.14 12.81 -18.44
C SER A 68 7.82 12.79 -19.25
N PHE A 69 7.40 11.64 -19.78
CA PHE A 69 6.20 11.56 -20.60
C PHE A 69 4.93 11.41 -19.77
N ARG A 70 3.82 11.73 -20.45
CA ARG A 70 2.47 11.62 -19.93
C ARG A 70 1.77 10.46 -20.63
N ILE A 71 1.51 9.41 -19.87
CA ILE A 71 0.69 8.27 -20.28
C ILE A 71 -0.74 8.53 -19.86
N GLU A 72 -1.69 8.30 -20.76
CA GLU A 72 -3.11 8.53 -20.51
C GLU A 72 -3.87 7.20 -20.49
N THR A 73 -5.07 7.22 -19.94
CA THR A 73 -6.05 6.14 -20.08
C THR A 73 -7.07 6.52 -21.15
N ALA A 74 -7.86 5.56 -21.63
CA ALA A 74 -9.01 5.89 -22.45
C ALA A 74 -10.01 6.78 -21.69
N ASN A 75 -10.75 7.61 -22.43
CA ASN A 75 -11.80 8.48 -21.92
C ASN A 75 -13.16 7.80 -22.05
N ASP A 76 -13.34 6.69 -21.35
CA ASP A 76 -14.58 5.91 -21.33
C ASP A 76 -14.80 5.29 -19.93
N ALA A 77 -15.83 4.45 -19.80
CA ALA A 77 -16.16 3.79 -18.54
C ALA A 77 -15.65 2.34 -18.46
N LEU A 78 -14.82 1.90 -19.41
CA LEU A 78 -14.35 0.52 -19.46
C LEU A 78 -13.20 0.30 -18.48
N ASP A 79 -13.15 -0.91 -17.93
CA ASP A 79 -12.01 -1.36 -17.15
C ASP A 79 -10.85 -1.72 -18.08
N TYR A 80 -9.63 -1.37 -17.66
CA TYR A 80 -8.41 -1.69 -18.39
C TYR A 80 -7.38 -2.32 -17.45
N THR A 81 -6.70 -3.34 -17.96
CA THR A 81 -5.51 -3.90 -17.32
C THR A 81 -4.29 -3.48 -18.13
N PHE A 82 -3.30 -2.87 -17.47
CA PHE A 82 -2.02 -2.60 -18.09
C PHE A 82 -1.28 -3.92 -18.31
N GLY A 83 -1.02 -4.26 -19.58
CA GLY A 83 -0.43 -5.55 -19.94
C GLY A 83 1.05 -5.70 -19.55
N GLY A 84 1.73 -4.59 -19.21
CA GLY A 84 3.14 -4.61 -18.83
C GLY A 84 3.40 -5.23 -17.47
N LYS A 85 4.63 -5.72 -17.24
CA LYS A 85 5.05 -6.25 -15.93
C LYS A 85 4.99 -5.17 -14.86
N SER A 86 5.55 -4.00 -15.17
CA SER A 86 5.52 -2.82 -14.34
C SER A 86 5.39 -1.57 -15.20
N LEU A 87 4.83 -0.50 -14.61
CA LEU A 87 4.88 0.85 -15.16
C LEU A 87 5.58 1.75 -14.15
N THR A 88 6.71 2.33 -14.53
CA THR A 88 7.48 3.25 -13.69
C THR A 88 7.19 4.70 -14.09
N LEU A 89 6.76 5.50 -13.12
CA LEU A 89 6.61 6.95 -13.23
C LEU A 89 7.84 7.61 -12.56
N ASP A 90 8.83 7.97 -13.36
CA ASP A 90 10.07 8.63 -12.96
C ASP A 90 10.27 9.96 -13.68
N GLN A 91 11.21 10.81 -13.25
CA GLN A 91 11.59 12.05 -13.96
C GLN A 91 10.40 12.97 -14.31
N ASN A 92 9.43 13.09 -13.40
CA ASN A 92 8.15 13.76 -13.61
C ASN A 92 7.24 13.08 -14.65
N GLY A 93 7.23 11.75 -14.68
CA GLY A 93 6.28 10.95 -15.45
C GLY A 93 4.88 10.98 -14.87
N HIS A 94 3.88 11.10 -15.73
CA HIS A 94 2.49 11.24 -15.31
C HIS A 94 1.65 10.08 -15.84
N LEU A 95 0.85 9.47 -14.97
CA LEU A 95 -0.31 8.70 -15.36
C LEU A 95 -1.55 9.60 -15.23
N ARG A 96 -2.23 9.87 -16.35
CA ARG A 96 -3.47 10.66 -16.36
C ARG A 96 -4.67 9.79 -16.64
N LEU A 97 -5.65 9.89 -15.75
CA LEU A 97 -6.88 9.13 -15.79
C LEU A 97 -7.98 10.01 -16.40
N PHE A 98 -8.56 9.59 -17.53
CA PHE A 98 -9.65 10.31 -18.20
C PHE A 98 -11.02 9.68 -17.98
N GLY A 99 -11.07 8.35 -17.90
CA GLY A 99 -12.30 7.57 -17.74
C GLY A 99 -12.78 7.41 -16.30
N SER A 100 -13.89 6.70 -16.13
CA SER A 100 -14.39 6.26 -14.80
C SER A 100 -14.11 4.79 -14.51
N GLY A 101 -13.58 4.04 -15.48
CA GLY A 101 -13.29 2.63 -15.31
C GLY A 101 -12.14 2.35 -14.35
N THR A 102 -12.01 1.10 -13.97
CA THR A 102 -10.92 0.60 -13.14
C THR A 102 -9.69 0.36 -13.99
N ILE A 103 -8.59 0.99 -13.61
CA ILE A 103 -7.28 0.83 -14.23
C ILE A 103 -6.44 -0.05 -13.31
N THR A 104 -6.27 -1.31 -13.71
CA THR A 104 -5.46 -2.27 -12.96
C THR A 104 -4.04 -2.28 -13.49
N ILE A 105 -3.08 -1.97 -12.61
CA ILE A 105 -1.64 -2.05 -12.91
C ILE A 105 -1.02 -2.97 -11.87
N ASN A 106 -0.48 -4.10 -12.30
CA ASN A 106 0.06 -5.11 -11.40
C ASN A 106 1.16 -4.55 -10.49
N ASP A 107 2.05 -3.72 -11.04
CA ASP A 107 3.11 -3.03 -10.32
C ASP A 107 3.34 -1.62 -10.88
N LEU A 108 2.65 -0.63 -10.32
CA LEU A 108 2.86 0.79 -10.62
C LEU A 108 3.96 1.33 -9.71
N ARG A 109 5.11 1.69 -10.29
CA ARG A 109 6.27 2.15 -9.54
C ARG A 109 6.40 3.67 -9.59
N PHE A 110 6.76 4.25 -8.46
CA PHE A 110 7.24 5.62 -8.36
C PHE A 110 8.73 5.58 -8.03
N GLY A 111 9.59 6.19 -8.87
CA GLY A 111 11.02 6.17 -8.60
C GLY A 111 11.89 7.16 -9.34
N GLY A 112 13.17 7.19 -8.96
CA GLY A 112 14.21 8.03 -9.55
C GLY A 112 14.27 9.47 -9.02
N SER A 113 15.09 10.30 -9.69
CA SER A 113 15.18 11.74 -9.44
C SER A 113 13.96 12.44 -10.05
N GLY A 114 13.04 12.87 -9.18
CA GLY A 114 11.76 13.48 -9.56
C GLY A 114 10.63 12.47 -9.48
N SER A 115 9.66 12.70 -8.59
CA SER A 115 8.50 11.83 -8.42
C SER A 115 7.62 11.81 -9.66
N GLY A 116 7.25 10.62 -10.09
CA GLY A 116 6.05 10.44 -10.89
C GLY A 116 4.78 10.84 -10.14
N LYS A 117 3.70 11.04 -10.89
CA LYS A 117 2.39 11.37 -10.31
C LYS A 117 1.22 10.73 -11.05
N ILE A 118 0.14 10.49 -10.30
CA ILE A 118 -1.17 10.14 -10.85
C ILE A 118 -2.06 11.38 -10.81
N GLN A 119 -2.77 11.67 -11.91
CA GLN A 119 -3.73 12.79 -11.98
C GLN A 119 -5.07 12.33 -12.54
N SER A 120 -6.16 12.98 -12.10
CA SER A 120 -7.44 12.89 -12.80
C SER A 120 -7.56 14.06 -13.77
N TRP A 121 -7.98 13.78 -14.99
CA TRP A 121 -8.26 14.80 -15.99
C TRP A 121 -9.75 14.94 -16.33
N SER A 122 -10.61 14.26 -15.57
CA SER A 122 -12.05 14.35 -15.71
C SER A 122 -12.67 15.11 -14.55
N ASP A 123 -13.58 16.03 -14.86
CA ASP A 123 -14.32 16.83 -13.87
C ASP A 123 -15.58 16.11 -13.37
N SER A 124 -16.07 15.10 -14.10
CA SER A 124 -17.32 14.39 -13.79
C SER A 124 -17.17 12.89 -13.55
N LEU A 125 -16.04 12.30 -13.97
CA LEU A 125 -15.76 10.89 -13.80
C LEU A 125 -14.80 10.68 -12.62
N ILE A 126 -15.06 9.62 -11.85
CA ILE A 126 -14.20 9.21 -10.74
C ILE A 126 -13.41 7.98 -11.19
N PRO A 127 -12.18 8.14 -11.71
CA PRO A 127 -11.34 7.00 -12.07
C PRO A 127 -10.96 6.19 -10.84
N HIS A 128 -10.70 4.90 -11.05
CA HIS A 128 -10.29 3.96 -10.01
C HIS A 128 -8.98 3.28 -10.40
N VAL A 129 -7.96 3.31 -9.53
CA VAL A 129 -6.69 2.59 -9.71
C VAL A 129 -6.59 1.41 -8.76
N ALA A 130 -6.30 0.23 -9.31
CA ALA A 130 -6.16 -1.04 -8.59
C ALA A 130 -4.81 -1.73 -8.91
N GLY A 131 -4.47 -2.74 -8.11
CA GLY A 131 -3.23 -3.52 -8.21
C GLY A 131 -2.24 -3.23 -7.08
N THR A 132 -0.95 -3.10 -7.40
CA THR A 132 0.10 -2.76 -6.43
C THR A 132 0.80 -1.48 -6.86
N MET A 133 1.13 -0.62 -5.88
CA MET A 133 2.00 0.53 -6.07
C MET A 133 3.28 0.34 -5.25
N THR A 134 4.43 0.59 -5.86
CA THR A 134 5.74 0.47 -5.23
C THR A 134 6.42 1.84 -5.20
N LEU A 135 6.74 2.34 -4.01
CA LEU A 135 7.39 3.63 -3.79
C LEU A 135 8.86 3.42 -3.45
N THR A 136 9.76 3.85 -4.34
CA THR A 136 11.22 3.80 -4.07
C THR A 136 11.75 5.05 -3.39
N SER A 137 11.07 6.19 -3.52
CA SER A 137 11.44 7.45 -2.88
C SER A 137 10.20 8.21 -2.41
N TYR A 138 9.33 8.61 -3.32
CA TYR A 138 7.99 9.11 -3.00
C TYR A 138 7.10 9.06 -4.23
N GLY A 139 5.79 8.98 -4.00
CA GLY A 139 4.77 9.04 -5.05
C GLY A 139 3.78 10.17 -4.79
N VAL A 140 3.29 10.81 -5.85
CA VAL A 140 2.30 11.89 -5.74
C VAL A 140 0.99 11.45 -6.36
N ILE A 141 -0.11 11.64 -5.63
CA ILE A 141 -1.47 11.54 -6.18
C ILE A 141 -2.10 12.93 -6.12
N GLU A 142 -2.42 13.46 -7.29
CA GLU A 142 -2.87 14.83 -7.49
C GLU A 142 -4.09 14.83 -8.43
N PRO A 143 -5.30 14.51 -7.92
CA PRO A 143 -6.51 14.50 -8.72
C PRO A 143 -6.79 15.83 -9.43
N GLY A 144 -6.44 16.97 -8.81
CA GLY A 144 -6.81 18.31 -9.26
C GLY A 144 -8.01 18.87 -8.50
N ALA A 145 -8.19 20.19 -8.53
CA ALA A 145 -9.23 20.86 -7.76
C ALA A 145 -10.63 20.37 -8.17
N GLY A 146 -11.45 19.99 -7.18
CA GLY A 146 -12.81 19.46 -7.42
C GLY A 146 -12.87 18.04 -8.00
N ARG A 147 -11.73 17.38 -8.22
CA ARG A 147 -11.65 16.04 -8.82
C ARG A 147 -11.36 14.97 -7.76
N THR A 148 -11.76 13.74 -8.07
CA THR A 148 -11.56 12.58 -7.19
C THR A 148 -10.84 11.44 -7.91
N ILE A 149 -9.98 10.71 -7.20
CA ILE A 149 -9.45 9.40 -7.63
C ILE A 149 -9.75 8.36 -6.55
N LYS A 150 -10.26 7.19 -6.94
CA LYS A 150 -10.37 6.02 -6.07
C LYS A 150 -9.12 5.15 -6.17
N ILE A 151 -8.63 4.66 -5.04
CA ILE A 151 -7.49 3.75 -4.95
C ILE A 151 -7.91 2.54 -4.13
N SER A 152 -7.72 1.34 -4.70
CA SER A 152 -7.80 0.07 -3.97
C SER A 152 -6.48 -0.71 -4.02
N SER A 153 -5.40 -0.02 -4.41
CA SER A 153 -4.09 -0.64 -4.58
C SER A 153 -3.40 -0.84 -3.23
N THR A 154 -2.64 -1.91 -3.08
CA THR A 154 -1.67 -2.00 -1.96
C THR A 154 -0.48 -1.12 -2.29
N ILE A 155 -0.09 -0.22 -1.39
CA ILE A 155 1.00 0.74 -1.60
C ILE A 155 2.16 0.36 -0.70
N ASN A 156 3.29 -0.04 -1.27
CA ASN A 156 4.47 -0.50 -0.53
C ASN A 156 5.62 0.49 -0.68
N GLY A 157 6.17 0.97 0.43
CA GLY A 157 7.43 1.68 0.45
C GLY A 157 8.59 0.69 0.53
N VAL A 158 9.49 0.70 -0.46
CA VAL A 158 10.69 -0.18 -0.44
C VAL A 158 11.90 0.48 0.21
N ASP A 159 11.93 1.81 0.27
CA ASP A 159 12.92 2.58 1.04
C ASP A 159 12.32 3.06 2.36
N LYS A 160 13.12 3.15 3.42
CA LYS A 160 12.70 3.68 4.73
C LYS A 160 12.22 5.14 4.70
N ASN A 161 12.61 5.88 3.66
CA ASN A 161 12.17 7.24 3.42
C ASN A 161 11.04 7.29 2.40
N ALA A 162 10.54 6.16 1.91
CA ALA A 162 9.43 6.11 0.97
C ALA A 162 8.15 6.65 1.60
N TYR A 163 7.49 7.60 0.92
CA TYR A 163 6.21 8.15 1.36
C TYR A 163 5.25 8.43 0.21
N LEU A 164 3.95 8.46 0.52
CA LEU A 164 2.91 8.90 -0.38
C LEU A 164 2.55 10.36 -0.07
N GLU A 165 2.42 11.18 -1.10
CA GLU A 165 1.96 12.56 -0.99
C GLU A 165 0.63 12.76 -1.72
N ILE A 166 -0.34 13.32 -1.00
CA ILE A 166 -1.66 13.69 -1.51
C ILE A 166 -1.70 15.21 -1.69
N ARG A 167 -1.90 15.62 -2.93
CA ARG A 167 -2.06 17.02 -3.33
C ARG A 167 -3.51 17.31 -3.71
N THR A 168 -3.75 18.52 -4.17
CA THR A 168 -5.03 19.09 -4.62
C THR A 168 -6.02 18.06 -5.16
N GLY A 169 -7.28 18.15 -4.70
CA GLY A 169 -8.35 17.21 -5.03
C GLY A 169 -8.59 16.18 -3.94
N THR A 170 -9.37 15.15 -4.26
CA THR A 170 -9.78 14.11 -3.30
C THR A 170 -9.23 12.75 -3.69
N VAL A 171 -8.57 12.07 -2.76
CA VAL A 171 -8.16 10.67 -2.91
C VAL A 171 -8.99 9.82 -1.97
N GLN A 172 -9.72 8.86 -2.53
CA GLN A 172 -10.54 7.90 -1.80
C GLN A 172 -9.81 6.56 -1.75
N LEU A 173 -9.38 6.15 -0.55
CA LEU A 173 -8.87 4.81 -0.33
C LEU A 173 -10.05 3.88 -0.03
N VAL A 174 -10.44 3.09 -1.02
CA VAL A 174 -11.59 2.18 -0.94
C VAL A 174 -11.16 0.73 -0.62
N GLY A 175 -9.86 0.51 -0.45
CA GLY A 175 -9.26 -0.78 -0.12
C GLY A 175 -7.73 -0.73 -0.25
N GLY A 176 -7.08 -1.89 -0.15
CA GLY A 176 -5.62 -1.97 -0.09
C GLY A 176 -5.06 -1.51 1.26
N VAL A 177 -3.74 -1.54 1.41
CA VAL A 177 -3.04 -1.09 2.62
C VAL A 177 -1.83 -0.23 2.21
N ILE A 178 -1.55 0.82 2.97
CA ILE A 178 -0.34 1.64 2.81
C ILE A 178 0.76 1.14 3.75
N ASN A 179 1.68 0.35 3.21
CA ASN A 179 2.86 -0.19 3.89
C ASN A 179 4.10 0.70 3.67
N CYS A 180 4.03 1.94 4.13
CA CYS A 180 5.20 2.84 4.17
C CYS A 180 5.69 2.99 5.62
N GLU A 181 6.99 3.22 5.82
CA GLU A 181 7.52 3.55 7.15
C GLU A 181 7.26 5.02 7.51
N LYS A 182 7.29 5.91 6.52
CA LYS A 182 6.90 7.31 6.68
C LYS A 182 5.38 7.46 6.63
N ALA A 183 4.92 8.58 7.17
CA ALA A 183 3.53 8.96 7.10
C ALA A 183 3.08 9.21 5.65
N THR A 184 1.79 9.04 5.38
CA THR A 184 1.15 9.63 4.21
C THR A 184 1.01 11.13 4.45
N TYR A 185 1.56 11.94 3.55
CA TYR A 185 1.54 13.40 3.64
C TYR A 185 0.36 13.95 2.85
N ILE A 186 -0.39 14.89 3.45
CA ILE A 186 -1.45 15.63 2.79
C ILE A 186 -1.03 17.10 2.79
N THR A 187 -0.67 17.65 1.63
CA THR A 187 -0.08 19.00 1.52
C THR A 187 -1.08 20.05 1.05
N SER A 188 -2.05 19.69 0.22
CA SER A 188 -3.14 20.59 -0.22
C SER A 188 -4.42 19.88 -0.66
N GLY A 189 -4.49 18.56 -0.45
CA GLY A 189 -5.59 17.71 -0.88
C GLY A 189 -6.52 17.27 0.24
N HIS A 190 -7.42 16.36 -0.12
CA HIS A 190 -8.30 15.65 0.80
C HIS A 190 -8.05 14.14 0.68
N LEU A 191 -7.63 13.51 1.76
CA LEU A 191 -7.58 12.04 1.85
C LEU A 191 -8.83 11.52 2.56
N GLN A 192 -9.49 10.52 1.98
CA GLN A 192 -10.62 9.81 2.58
C GLN A 192 -10.24 8.34 2.73
N ALA A 193 -10.17 7.83 3.96
CA ALA A 193 -10.07 6.40 4.21
C ALA A 193 -11.47 5.82 4.35
N LEU A 194 -11.87 4.99 3.38
CA LEU A 194 -13.21 4.43 3.25
C LEU A 194 -13.30 2.94 3.63
N ALA A 195 -12.21 2.36 4.15
CA ALA A 195 -12.21 1.03 4.74
C ALA A 195 -11.22 0.93 5.91
N ASP A 196 -11.38 -0.12 6.71
CA ASP A 196 -10.53 -0.39 7.87
C ASP A 196 -9.12 -0.87 7.45
N GLY A 197 -8.13 -0.61 8.30
CA GLY A 197 -6.76 -1.14 8.23
C GLY A 197 -5.91 -0.59 7.09
N ILE A 198 -6.38 0.45 6.40
CA ILE A 198 -5.71 0.97 5.20
C ILE A 198 -4.48 1.81 5.56
N LEU A 199 -4.53 2.56 6.67
CA LEU A 199 -3.54 3.60 6.95
C LEU A 199 -2.53 3.19 8.03
N ARG A 200 -1.29 3.65 7.83
CA ARG A 200 -0.29 3.80 8.89
C ARG A 200 -0.31 5.26 9.35
N SER A 201 0.85 5.89 9.55
CA SER A 201 0.85 7.29 10.01
C SER A 201 0.32 8.24 8.94
N VAL A 202 -0.36 9.30 9.36
CA VAL A 202 -0.90 10.35 8.48
C VAL A 202 -0.43 11.71 8.98
N ARG A 203 -0.01 12.57 8.05
CA ARG A 203 0.43 13.94 8.35
C ARG A 203 -0.29 14.96 7.47
N LEU A 204 -1.03 15.87 8.10
CA LEU A 204 -1.60 17.05 7.44
C LEU A 204 -0.55 18.15 7.52
N ASP A 205 0.21 18.34 6.45
CA ASP A 205 1.42 19.18 6.41
C ASP A 205 1.12 20.65 6.08
N SER A 206 -0.15 21.02 6.04
CA SER A 206 -0.65 22.34 5.64
C SER A 206 -2.07 22.56 6.14
N VAL A 207 -2.43 23.81 6.41
CA VAL A 207 -3.78 24.21 6.82
C VAL A 207 -4.85 23.98 5.74
N ASN A 208 -4.43 23.75 4.49
CA ASN A 208 -5.33 23.43 3.39
C ASN A 208 -5.59 21.92 3.24
N ALA A 209 -4.89 21.08 4.00
CA ALA A 209 -5.08 19.64 3.99
C ALA A 209 -6.38 19.26 4.69
N LYS A 210 -7.06 18.24 4.16
CA LYS A 210 -8.24 17.64 4.76
C LYS A 210 -8.10 16.13 4.89
N PHE A 211 -8.73 15.58 5.90
CA PHE A 211 -8.70 14.15 6.15
C PHE A 211 -10.05 13.64 6.67
N THR A 212 -10.53 12.54 6.12
CA THR A 212 -11.79 11.91 6.55
C THR A 212 -11.60 10.43 6.79
N LEU A 213 -12.17 9.94 7.90
CA LEU A 213 -12.30 8.52 8.23
C LEU A 213 -13.78 8.14 8.17
N SER A 214 -14.15 7.18 7.32
CA SER A 214 -15.55 6.74 7.19
C SER A 214 -15.66 5.37 6.50
N GLY A 215 -16.86 4.78 6.47
CA GLY A 215 -17.15 3.58 5.67
C GLY A 215 -16.61 2.24 6.19
N GLY A 216 -15.67 2.26 7.15
CA GLY A 216 -15.18 1.09 7.85
C GLY A 216 -16.21 0.53 8.83
N THR A 217 -16.09 -0.76 9.14
CA THR A 217 -17.04 -1.47 10.01
C THR A 217 -16.48 -1.72 11.40
N THR A 218 -15.16 -1.84 11.51
CA THR A 218 -14.44 -2.04 12.77
C THR A 218 -13.90 -0.73 13.35
N HIS A 219 -13.83 0.32 12.51
CA HIS A 219 -13.32 1.64 12.85
C HIS A 219 -11.81 1.67 13.13
N ASN A 220 -11.06 0.68 12.66
CA ASN A 220 -9.61 0.63 12.78
C ASN A 220 -8.95 1.21 11.52
N TYR A 221 -9.20 2.48 11.21
CA TYR A 221 -8.76 3.05 9.93
C TYR A 221 -7.26 3.27 9.88
N ILE A 222 -6.73 3.80 10.98
CA ILE A 222 -5.31 4.04 11.23
C ILE A 222 -4.78 2.92 12.09
N ASN A 223 -3.61 2.38 11.76
CA ASN A 223 -2.98 1.34 12.57
C ASN A 223 -2.75 1.80 14.02
N ASP A 224 -3.01 0.94 15.01
CA ASP A 224 -2.88 1.24 16.45
C ASP A 224 -1.48 1.72 16.87
N SER A 225 -0.43 1.44 16.09
CA SER A 225 0.93 1.91 16.34
C SER A 225 1.30 3.19 15.58
N ALA A 226 0.39 3.71 14.76
CA ALA A 226 0.63 4.83 13.86
C ALA A 226 0.24 6.19 14.47
N ASP A 227 0.80 7.24 13.89
CA ASP A 227 0.62 8.61 14.36
C ASP A 227 -0.30 9.41 13.45
N LEU A 228 -1.13 10.26 14.05
CA LEU A 228 -1.81 11.35 13.35
C LEU A 228 -1.13 12.67 13.73
N ILE A 229 -0.58 13.37 12.73
CA ILE A 229 0.21 14.59 12.93
C ILE A 229 -0.44 15.73 12.17
N LEU A 230 -0.91 16.75 12.89
CA LEU A 230 -1.51 17.94 12.32
C LEU A 230 -0.56 19.13 12.54
N VAL A 231 -0.39 20.00 11.53
CA VAL A 231 0.29 21.28 11.74
C VAL A 231 -0.51 22.18 12.69
N SER A 232 0.14 23.19 13.28
CA SER A 232 -0.56 24.19 14.10
C SER A 232 -1.59 24.97 13.28
N ASN A 233 -2.66 25.45 13.94
CA ASN A 233 -3.69 26.31 13.34
C ASN A 233 -4.48 25.66 12.20
N MET A 234 -4.67 24.34 12.23
CA MET A 234 -5.62 23.69 11.33
C MET A 234 -7.03 24.30 11.49
N PRO A 235 -7.78 24.49 10.38
CA PRO A 235 -9.14 24.99 10.45
C PRO A 235 -10.08 24.00 11.16
N ALA A 236 -11.20 24.51 11.66
CA ALA A 236 -12.23 23.69 12.26
C ALA A 236 -12.75 22.63 11.26
N GLY A 237 -12.88 21.39 11.72
CA GLY A 237 -13.31 20.25 10.90
C GLY A 237 -12.32 19.83 9.81
N ALA A 238 -11.04 20.18 9.90
CA ALA A 238 -10.03 19.68 8.97
C ALA A 238 -9.88 18.15 8.98
N VAL A 239 -10.18 17.53 10.13
CA VAL A 239 -10.25 16.08 10.30
C VAL A 239 -11.68 15.68 10.61
N ASP A 240 -12.32 14.94 9.70
CA ASP A 240 -13.70 14.50 9.83
C ASP A 240 -13.75 13.02 10.23
N LEU A 241 -14.21 12.76 11.46
CA LEU A 241 -14.38 11.43 12.04
C LEU A 241 -15.81 10.95 11.77
N SER A 242 -16.15 10.72 10.50
CA SER A 242 -17.50 10.36 10.04
C SER A 242 -17.84 8.88 10.27
N PHE A 243 -17.65 8.41 11.49
CA PHE A 243 -18.01 7.07 11.95
C PHE A 243 -18.58 7.10 13.37
N VAL A 244 -19.10 5.98 13.85
CA VAL A 244 -19.64 5.84 15.21
C VAL A 244 -18.79 4.83 15.97
N GLY A 245 -18.13 5.26 17.03
CA GLY A 245 -17.24 4.41 17.81
C GLY A 245 -15.86 5.04 17.96
N THR A 246 -14.85 4.18 18.10
CA THR A 246 -13.49 4.57 18.45
C THR A 246 -12.50 3.95 17.48
N ASP A 247 -11.61 4.78 16.94
CA ASP A 247 -10.39 4.36 16.23
C ASP A 247 -9.20 4.51 17.17
N ILE A 248 -8.31 3.52 17.20
CA ILE A 248 -7.19 3.48 18.14
C ILE A 248 -5.92 3.81 17.38
N ILE A 249 -5.17 4.78 17.89
CA ILE A 249 -3.94 5.25 17.26
C ILE A 249 -2.80 5.30 18.27
N GLY A 250 -1.58 5.30 17.77
CA GLY A 250 -0.38 5.36 18.58
C GLY A 250 -0.24 6.71 19.26
N ARG A 251 -0.21 7.80 18.48
CA ARG A 251 -0.04 9.16 19.00
C ARG A 251 -0.78 10.21 18.17
N LEU A 252 -1.11 11.33 18.80
CA LEU A 252 -1.69 12.51 18.17
C LEU A 252 -0.85 13.75 18.48
N SER A 253 -0.57 14.55 17.46
CA SER A 253 0.05 15.87 17.60
C SER A 253 -0.78 16.93 16.86
N LEU A 254 -0.90 18.11 17.46
CA LEU A 254 -1.61 19.28 16.90
C LEU A 254 -0.66 20.43 16.53
N ASP A 255 0.66 20.21 16.57
CA ASP A 255 1.70 21.22 16.39
C ASP A 255 2.88 20.74 15.51
N GLY A 256 2.56 19.89 14.53
CA GLY A 256 3.51 19.39 13.54
C GLY A 256 4.45 18.31 14.05
N GLY A 257 4.15 17.70 15.20
CA GLY A 257 4.96 16.67 15.87
C GLY A 257 5.91 17.24 16.91
N THR A 258 5.72 18.48 17.35
CA THR A 258 6.58 19.12 18.37
C THR A 258 6.21 18.61 19.76
N THR A 259 4.92 18.49 20.04
CA THR A 259 4.38 17.88 21.25
C THR A 259 3.37 16.79 20.89
N TRP A 260 3.25 15.83 21.81
CA TRP A 260 2.30 14.72 21.71
C TRP A 260 1.26 14.87 22.80
N LEU A 261 -0.01 14.68 22.45
CA LEU A 261 -1.09 14.68 23.43
C LEU A 261 -0.97 13.45 24.32
N ALA A 262 -1.46 13.58 25.55
CA ALA A 262 -1.48 12.48 26.52
C ALA A 262 -2.46 11.38 26.12
N ASP A 263 -2.43 10.27 26.85
CA ASP A 263 -3.38 9.17 26.67
C ASP A 263 -4.81 9.64 26.99
N GLY A 264 -5.79 9.16 26.21
CA GLY A 264 -7.18 9.57 26.37
C GLY A 264 -7.99 9.47 25.08
N THR A 265 -9.22 9.99 25.12
CA THR A 265 -10.10 10.06 23.95
C THR A 265 -10.20 11.48 23.41
N TYR A 266 -10.15 11.59 22.08
CA TYR A 266 -10.05 12.84 21.33
C TYR A 266 -11.11 12.88 20.24
N GLY A 267 -11.81 14.00 20.11
CA GLY A 267 -12.87 14.12 19.10
C GLY A 267 -13.39 15.54 18.93
N SER A 268 -14.47 15.66 18.18
CA SER A 268 -15.13 16.94 17.89
C SER A 268 -15.77 17.55 19.16
N LEU A 269 -16.10 18.85 19.10
CA LEU A 269 -16.82 19.54 20.19
C LEU A 269 -18.16 18.87 20.54
N THR A 270 -18.81 18.25 19.56
CA THR A 270 -20.11 17.59 19.70
C THR A 270 -20.01 16.10 20.02
N SER A 271 -18.82 15.51 19.98
CA SER A 271 -18.58 14.10 20.33
C SER A 271 -18.70 13.84 21.84
N THR A 272 -18.58 12.57 22.24
CA THR A 272 -18.49 12.15 23.65
C THR A 272 -17.05 12.00 24.15
N ALA A 273 -16.04 12.42 23.37
CA ALA A 273 -14.64 12.36 23.77
C ALA A 273 -14.32 13.21 25.01
N GLN A 274 -13.35 12.76 25.81
CA GLN A 274 -12.84 13.47 26.99
C GLN A 274 -12.18 14.80 26.59
N HIS A 275 -11.36 14.77 25.55
CA HIS A 275 -10.67 15.94 25.02
C HIS A 275 -11.28 16.35 23.68
N LYS A 276 -11.73 17.59 23.60
CA LYS A 276 -12.50 18.09 22.45
C LYS A 276 -11.76 19.23 21.76
N PHE A 277 -11.68 19.16 20.44
CA PHE A 277 -11.00 20.16 19.63
C PHE A 277 -11.83 20.54 18.40
N GLU A 278 -11.78 21.81 18.01
CA GLU A 278 -12.48 22.32 16.82
C GLU A 278 -11.96 21.71 15.51
N VAL A 279 -10.68 21.29 15.48
CA VAL A 279 -10.08 20.64 14.30
C VAL A 279 -10.81 19.36 13.89
N PHE A 280 -11.50 18.72 14.83
CA PHE A 280 -12.26 17.51 14.60
C PHE A 280 -13.74 17.80 14.31
N ALA A 281 -14.29 17.11 13.33
CA ALA A 281 -15.72 17.03 13.03
C ALA A 281 -16.21 15.58 13.14
N GLY A 282 -17.53 15.38 13.02
CA GLY A 282 -18.16 14.06 13.09
C GLY A 282 -18.40 13.55 14.52
N SER A 283 -18.90 12.31 14.62
CA SER A 283 -19.24 11.64 15.88
C SER A 283 -18.17 10.68 16.38
N GLY A 284 -17.22 10.30 15.52
CA GLY A 284 -16.17 9.35 15.83
C GLY A 284 -15.17 9.90 16.85
N ILE A 285 -14.45 8.99 17.48
CA ILE A 285 -13.46 9.29 18.53
C ILE A 285 -12.13 8.63 18.17
N LEU A 286 -11.03 9.34 18.40
CA LEU A 286 -9.68 8.78 18.39
C LEU A 286 -9.28 8.43 19.84
N GLN A 287 -8.71 7.26 20.06
CA GLN A 287 -8.20 6.84 21.36
C GLN A 287 -6.69 6.66 21.30
N ILE A 288 -6.00 7.33 22.22
CA ILE A 288 -4.54 7.29 22.39
C ILE A 288 -4.21 6.52 23.66
N GLY A 289 -3.19 5.67 23.60
CA GLY A 289 -2.52 5.18 24.80
C GLY A 289 -3.22 4.06 25.56
N THR A 290 -4.35 3.55 25.07
CA THR A 290 -4.77 2.22 25.52
C THR A 290 -3.85 1.20 24.89
N SER A 291 -3.00 0.60 25.72
CA SER A 291 -2.39 -0.68 25.41
C SER A 291 -3.50 -1.68 25.08
N ASN A 292 -3.88 -1.74 23.81
CA ASN A 292 -4.55 -2.87 23.19
C ASN A 292 -3.53 -3.94 22.79
N ILE A 293 -2.38 -3.99 23.48
CA ILE A 293 -1.86 -5.30 23.82
C ILE A 293 -2.98 -5.86 24.70
N PRO A 294 -3.81 -6.83 24.27
CA PRO A 294 -4.52 -7.61 25.27
C PRO A 294 -3.41 -8.02 26.21
N GLU A 295 -3.40 -7.50 27.45
CA GLU A 295 -2.65 -8.17 28.49
C GLU A 295 -3.02 -9.63 28.26
N VAL A 296 -2.03 -10.45 27.88
CA VAL A 296 -2.20 -11.91 27.91
C VAL A 296 -2.76 -12.09 29.28
N SER A 297 -4.09 -12.34 29.38
CA SER A 297 -4.76 -12.13 30.65
C SER A 297 -3.92 -12.89 31.63
N THR A 298 -3.55 -12.29 32.76
CA THR A 298 -2.68 -12.99 33.71
C THR A 298 -3.24 -14.40 33.98
N SER A 299 -4.56 -14.56 33.89
CA SER A 299 -5.33 -15.80 33.72
C SER A 299 -4.84 -16.79 32.64
N ALA A 300 -4.62 -16.38 31.40
CA ALA A 300 -4.10 -17.19 30.29
C ALA A 300 -2.63 -17.58 30.50
N LEU A 301 -1.78 -16.69 31.01
CA LEU A 301 -0.39 -17.01 31.36
C LEU A 301 -0.34 -17.99 32.56
N ILE A 302 -1.18 -17.78 33.58
CA ILE A 302 -1.34 -18.67 34.74
C ILE A 302 -1.90 -20.03 34.30
N ALA A 303 -2.86 -20.08 33.37
CA ALA A 303 -3.39 -21.32 32.83
C ALA A 303 -2.31 -22.10 32.05
N ALA A 304 -1.53 -21.42 31.20
CA ALA A 304 -0.43 -22.03 30.47
C ALA A 304 0.67 -22.56 31.42
N LEU A 305 1.03 -21.79 32.46
CA LEU A 305 1.95 -22.21 33.52
C LEU A 305 1.40 -23.39 34.34
N GLY A 306 0.10 -23.40 34.64
CA GLY A 306 -0.57 -24.49 35.35
C GLY A 306 -0.55 -25.80 34.56
N VAL A 307 -0.78 -25.74 33.24
CA VAL A 307 -0.67 -26.90 32.34
C VAL A 307 0.78 -27.39 32.23
N ALA A 308 1.75 -26.49 32.12
CA ALA A 308 3.16 -26.86 32.08
C ALA A 308 3.62 -27.56 33.39
N LEU A 309 3.17 -27.05 34.55
CA LEU A 309 3.48 -27.66 35.85
C LEU A 309 2.86 -29.04 36.02
N THR A 310 1.62 -29.25 35.59
CA THR A 310 0.98 -30.57 35.63
C THR A 310 1.70 -31.57 34.75
N VAL A 311 2.11 -31.20 33.53
CA VAL A 311 2.90 -32.07 32.64
C VAL A 311 4.24 -32.47 33.27
N VAL A 312 4.94 -31.54 33.91
CA VAL A 312 6.23 -31.82 34.60
C VAL A 312 6.03 -32.75 35.80
N VAL A 313 5.01 -32.53 36.62
CA VAL A 313 4.71 -33.37 37.78
C VAL A 313 4.32 -34.80 37.35
N PHE A 314 3.51 -34.95 36.30
CA PHE A 314 3.15 -36.27 35.77
C PHE A 314 4.34 -37.00 35.14
N ARG A 315 5.28 -36.30 34.49
CA ARG A 315 6.51 -36.91 33.98
C ARG A 315 7.43 -37.41 35.10
N ARG A 316 7.57 -36.69 36.21
CA ARG A 316 8.41 -37.10 37.34
C ARG A 316 7.88 -38.30 38.13
N ARG A 317 6.58 -38.59 38.08
CA ARG A 317 5.98 -39.76 38.78
C ARG A 317 6.05 -41.07 37.97
N ARG A 318 6.48 -41.02 36.71
CA ARG A 318 6.58 -42.19 35.82
C ARG A 318 8.02 -42.64 35.52
N ALA A 319 9.01 -41.95 36.05
CA ALA A 319 10.41 -42.37 36.07
C ALA A 319 10.76 -42.85 37.48
#